data_AF-A0A1I4N0F2-F1
#
_entry.id   AF-A0A1I4N0F2-F1
#
_cell.length_a   1.000
_cell.length_b   1.000
_cell.length_c   1.000
_cell.angle_alpha   90.00
_cell.angle_beta   90.00
_cell.angle_gamma   90.00
#
_symmetry.space_group_name_H-M   'P 1'
#
loop_
_entity.id
_entity.type
_entity.pdbx_description
1 polymer ?
#
loop_
_entity_poly.entity_id
_entity_poly.type
_entity_poly.pdbx_seq_one_letter_code
_entity_poly.pdbx_strand_id
1 'polypeptide(L)'
;MDEFIKSVKLFATYSELFQRKHDRDVLKEALSTLPLGGLLYILSQITYLEVDNDKIKDLFKNYFSALEKELFGTEETLKHKFKKIDNYLLYSPQGLLSLWKWLLAYGDKNKLPEYINIDKGIFEVIYLCLIVSDYLYEKDPENIKYEMVRNKAFNKEEDILASIARSKHIYIDLARNKDLYIPEEYVDFNLKFKDTYGYSLEEHFSIIVGIMASFHKKEDFIEGNWTSNCECQIIFYTFRSLRFYT
;
A
#
# COMPACT_ATOMS: atom_id res chain seq x y z
N MET A 1 18.28 20.94 -9.65
CA MET A 1 17.41 20.31 -8.63
C MET A 1 15.93 20.51 -8.96
N ASP A 2 15.53 21.68 -9.46
CA ASP A 2 14.13 21.98 -9.82
C ASP A 2 13.55 21.13 -10.97
N GLU A 3 14.34 20.75 -11.99
CA GLU A 3 13.87 19.79 -13.02
C GLU A 3 13.73 18.35 -12.48
N PHE A 4 14.49 18.00 -11.46
CA PHE A 4 14.45 16.68 -10.83
C PHE A 4 13.16 16.47 -10.03
N ILE A 5 12.66 17.52 -9.37
CA ILE A 5 11.39 17.54 -8.64
C ILE A 5 10.20 17.53 -9.60
N LYS A 6 10.29 18.22 -10.75
CA LYS A 6 9.20 18.29 -11.74
C LYS A 6 8.81 16.94 -12.36
N SER A 7 9.71 15.95 -12.36
CA SER A 7 9.48 14.63 -12.96
C SER A 7 9.09 13.54 -11.95
N VAL A 8 9.03 13.86 -10.65
CA VAL A 8 8.57 12.95 -9.60
C VAL A 8 7.17 13.38 -9.21
N LYS A 9 6.16 12.53 -9.42
CA LYS A 9 4.83 12.79 -8.86
C LYS A 9 4.96 12.73 -7.34
N LEU A 10 4.84 13.88 -6.70
CA LEU A 10 4.90 13.98 -5.25
C LEU A 10 3.62 13.43 -4.66
N PHE A 11 3.74 12.69 -3.58
CA PHE A 11 2.58 12.28 -2.81
C PHE A 11 2.10 13.46 -1.95
N ALA A 12 0.82 13.82 -2.04
CA ALA A 12 0.26 14.92 -1.28
C ALA A 12 -0.04 14.52 0.16
N THR A 13 0.13 15.47 1.06
CA THR A 13 -0.39 15.42 2.43
C THR A 13 -1.58 16.34 2.60
N TYR A 14 -2.36 16.13 3.66
CA TYR A 14 -3.51 16.97 3.96
C TYR A 14 -3.11 18.42 4.22
N SER A 15 -2.04 18.64 4.98
CA SER A 15 -1.54 19.99 5.27
C SER A 15 -1.04 20.74 4.03
N GLU A 16 -0.47 20.06 3.04
CA GLU A 16 -0.06 20.68 1.77
C GLU A 16 -1.26 21.13 0.92
N LEU A 17 -2.34 20.34 0.90
CA LEU A 17 -3.53 20.64 0.10
C LEU A 17 -4.43 21.70 0.77
N PHE A 18 -4.56 21.64 2.09
CA PHE A 18 -5.54 22.44 2.83
C PHE A 18 -4.93 23.52 3.73
N GLN A 19 -3.59 23.58 3.84
CA GLN A 19 -2.87 24.53 4.70
C GLN A 19 -3.27 24.46 6.18
N ARG A 20 -3.75 23.29 6.61
CA ARG A 20 -4.12 22.98 7.98
C ARG A 20 -3.75 21.54 8.28
N LYS A 21 -3.34 21.27 9.51
CA LYS A 21 -3.01 19.93 9.99
C LYS A 21 -4.02 19.53 11.06
N HIS A 22 -4.51 18.30 11.00
CA HIS A 22 -5.35 17.77 12.07
C HIS A 22 -4.52 17.57 13.33
N ASP A 23 -5.14 17.64 14.49
CA ASP A 23 -4.50 17.17 15.72
C ASP A 23 -4.56 15.63 15.79
N ARG A 24 -3.57 15.01 16.46
CA ARG A 24 -3.49 13.55 16.55
C ARG A 24 -4.64 12.95 17.33
N ASP A 25 -5.02 13.57 18.43
CA ASP A 25 -6.05 13.02 19.30
C ASP A 25 -7.43 13.20 18.65
N VAL A 26 -7.63 14.32 17.94
CA VAL A 26 -8.81 14.52 17.09
C VAL A 26 -8.91 13.45 15.99
N LEU A 27 -7.79 13.09 15.34
CA LEU A 27 -7.78 12.01 14.35
C LEU A 27 -8.11 10.66 14.97
N LYS A 28 -7.55 10.32 16.14
CA LYS A 28 -7.87 9.06 16.84
C LYS A 28 -9.36 8.98 17.17
N GLU A 29 -9.91 10.06 17.70
CA GLU A 29 -11.34 10.15 18.01
C GLU A 29 -12.17 9.95 16.74
N ALA A 30 -11.84 10.66 15.66
CA ALA A 30 -12.53 10.49 14.37
C ALA A 30 -12.49 9.05 13.87
N LEU A 31 -11.33 8.39 13.89
CA LEU A 31 -11.18 6.99 13.46
C LEU A 31 -12.04 6.02 14.28
N SER A 32 -12.21 6.27 15.58
CA SER A 32 -13.06 5.44 16.44
C SER A 32 -14.55 5.52 16.09
N THR A 33 -14.98 6.58 15.39
CA THR A 33 -16.39 6.76 15.01
C THR A 33 -16.75 6.16 13.65
N LEU A 34 -15.77 5.79 12.83
CA LEU A 34 -15.96 5.38 11.44
C LEU A 34 -16.29 3.88 11.28
N PRO A 35 -17.01 3.49 10.20
CA PRO A 35 -17.38 2.10 9.93
C PRO A 35 -16.15 1.26 9.60
N LEU A 36 -15.49 0.72 10.63
CA LEU A 36 -14.18 0.07 10.52
C LEU A 36 -14.17 -1.06 9.49
N GLY A 37 -15.16 -1.94 9.50
CA GLY A 37 -15.23 -3.07 8.56
C GLY A 37 -15.29 -2.63 7.11
N GLY A 38 -16.18 -1.68 6.81
CA GLY A 38 -16.30 -1.06 5.50
C GLY A 38 -14.99 -0.41 5.05
N LEU A 39 -14.31 0.35 5.92
CA LEU A 39 -13.04 0.99 5.58
C LEU A 39 -11.91 0.00 5.34
N LEU A 40 -11.77 -1.05 6.15
CA LEU A 40 -10.77 -2.10 5.92
C LEU A 40 -11.02 -2.83 4.60
N TYR A 41 -12.29 -3.10 4.28
CA TYR A 41 -12.65 -3.67 2.99
C TYR A 41 -12.22 -2.76 1.83
N ILE A 42 -12.59 -1.48 1.84
CA ILE A 42 -12.21 -0.56 0.75
C ILE A 42 -10.71 -0.35 0.67
N LEU A 43 -10.03 -0.23 1.82
CA LEU A 43 -8.58 -0.11 1.88
C LEU A 43 -7.90 -1.34 1.27
N SER A 44 -8.43 -2.55 1.51
CA SER A 44 -7.93 -3.77 0.87
C SER A 44 -8.11 -3.74 -0.65
N GLN A 45 -9.26 -3.26 -1.14
CA GLN A 45 -9.51 -3.12 -2.58
C GLN A 45 -8.56 -2.11 -3.23
N ILE A 46 -8.35 -0.93 -2.63
CA ILE A 46 -7.42 0.08 -3.18
C ILE A 46 -5.97 -0.41 -3.14
N THR A 47 -5.60 -1.22 -2.14
CA THR A 47 -4.24 -1.78 -2.04
C THR A 47 -3.98 -2.85 -3.10
N TYR A 48 -5.00 -3.64 -3.45
CA TYR A 48 -4.86 -4.80 -4.35
C TYR A 48 -5.20 -4.49 -5.81
N LEU A 49 -6.21 -3.66 -6.04
CA LEU A 49 -6.61 -3.24 -7.38
C LEU A 49 -5.81 -2.00 -7.74
N GLU A 50 -5.04 -2.04 -8.82
CA GLU A 50 -4.48 -0.83 -9.43
C GLU A 50 -5.64 0.06 -9.89
N VAL A 51 -6.09 0.94 -9.00
CA VAL A 51 -7.14 1.90 -9.32
C VAL A 51 -6.49 3.05 -10.06
N ASP A 52 -6.98 3.31 -11.27
CA ASP A 52 -6.60 4.46 -12.09
C ASP A 52 -6.60 5.75 -11.25
N ASN A 53 -5.41 6.32 -11.11
CA ASN A 53 -5.18 7.48 -10.27
C ASN A 53 -5.97 8.71 -10.73
N ASP A 54 -6.27 8.83 -12.03
CA ASP A 54 -7.05 9.95 -12.55
C ASP A 54 -8.53 9.79 -12.17
N LYS A 55 -9.06 8.55 -12.19
CA LYS A 55 -10.41 8.27 -11.65
C LYS A 55 -10.50 8.56 -10.16
N ILE A 56 -9.47 8.20 -9.39
CA ILE A 56 -9.40 8.53 -7.96
C ILE A 56 -9.41 10.03 -7.73
N LYS A 57 -8.65 10.80 -8.52
CA LYS A 57 -8.64 12.26 -8.46
C LYS A 57 -10.02 12.84 -8.77
N ASP A 58 -10.70 12.31 -9.78
CA ASP A 58 -12.02 12.79 -10.16
C ASP A 58 -13.06 12.49 -9.09
N LEU A 59 -13.06 11.28 -8.52
CA LEU A 59 -13.91 10.93 -7.38
C LEU A 59 -13.63 11.86 -6.19
N PHE A 60 -12.37 12.09 -5.87
CA PHE A 60 -11.96 12.97 -4.78
C PHE A 60 -12.44 14.41 -5.01
N LYS A 61 -12.23 14.97 -6.21
CA LYS A 61 -12.70 16.31 -6.58
C LYS A 61 -14.22 16.41 -6.49
N ASN A 62 -14.95 15.47 -7.08
CA ASN A 62 -16.42 15.47 -7.10
C ASN A 62 -17.00 15.44 -5.70
N TYR A 63 -16.49 14.55 -4.84
CA TYR A 63 -16.97 14.42 -3.48
C TYR A 63 -16.66 15.67 -2.63
N PHE A 64 -15.46 16.22 -2.79
CA PHE A 64 -15.06 17.41 -2.05
C PHE A 64 -15.83 18.66 -2.49
N SER A 65 -16.10 18.82 -3.79
CA SER A 65 -16.97 19.88 -4.31
C SER A 65 -18.41 19.75 -3.80
N ALA A 66 -18.93 18.53 -3.68
CA ALA A 66 -20.26 18.29 -3.11
C ALA A 66 -20.33 18.70 -1.63
N LEU A 67 -19.32 18.32 -0.84
CA LEU A 67 -19.19 18.71 0.58
C LEU A 67 -19.09 20.23 0.77
N GLU A 68 -18.31 20.94 -0.07
CA GLU A 68 -18.20 22.40 0.02
C GLU A 68 -19.52 23.10 -0.32
N LYS A 69 -20.21 22.63 -1.36
CA LYS A 69 -21.52 23.15 -1.73
C LYS A 69 -22.52 23.02 -0.59
N GLU A 70 -22.46 21.92 0.15
CA GLU A 70 -23.31 21.65 1.31
C GLU A 70 -22.93 22.53 2.52
N LEU A 71 -21.64 22.72 2.78
CA LEU A 71 -21.15 23.42 3.97
C LEU A 71 -21.07 24.95 3.83
N PHE A 72 -20.73 25.45 2.63
CA PHE A 72 -20.33 26.85 2.42
C PHE A 72 -21.06 27.54 1.25
N GLY A 73 -21.79 26.81 0.41
CA GLY A 73 -22.66 27.39 -0.63
C GLY A 73 -21.95 28.06 -1.81
N THR A 74 -20.61 28.03 -1.89
CA THR A 74 -19.84 28.64 -3.00
C THR A 74 -18.73 27.71 -3.48
N GLU A 75 -18.58 27.56 -4.80
CA GLU A 75 -17.66 26.61 -5.47
C GLU A 75 -16.28 27.23 -5.82
N GLU A 76 -16.12 28.54 -5.63
CA GLU A 76 -14.96 29.30 -6.17
C GLU A 76 -13.67 29.10 -5.37
N THR A 77 -13.75 28.77 -4.08
CA THR A 77 -12.57 28.68 -3.20
C THR A 77 -11.72 27.44 -3.47
N LEU A 78 -12.30 26.40 -4.09
CA LEU A 78 -11.63 25.12 -4.37
C LEU A 78 -10.95 25.03 -5.73
N LYS A 79 -11.37 25.75 -6.76
CA LYS A 79 -10.77 25.64 -8.11
C LYS A 79 -9.25 25.89 -8.09
N HIS A 80 -8.79 26.84 -7.27
CA HIS A 80 -7.37 27.09 -7.06
C HIS A 80 -6.64 25.99 -6.24
N LYS A 81 -7.33 25.33 -5.31
CA LYS A 81 -6.77 24.22 -4.52
C LYS A 81 -6.69 22.92 -5.35
N PHE A 82 -7.67 22.65 -6.20
CA PHE A 82 -7.69 21.50 -7.11
C PHE A 82 -6.62 21.57 -8.21
N LYS A 83 -6.24 22.77 -8.66
CA LYS A 83 -5.15 22.92 -9.64
C LYS A 83 -3.81 22.39 -9.13
N LYS A 84 -3.62 22.32 -7.80
CA LYS A 84 -2.45 21.67 -7.20
C LYS A 84 -2.56 20.15 -7.28
N ILE A 85 -3.74 19.58 -7.01
CA ILE A 85 -4.01 18.13 -6.94
C ILE A 85 -3.62 17.39 -8.23
N ASP A 86 -3.76 18.02 -9.39
CA ASP A 86 -3.39 17.40 -10.67
C ASP A 86 -1.91 16.96 -10.72
N ASN A 87 -1.03 17.68 -10.02
CA ASN A 87 0.40 17.39 -9.98
C ASN A 87 0.82 16.39 -8.89
N TYR A 88 -0.10 16.01 -7.99
CA TYR A 88 0.21 15.08 -6.89
C TYR A 88 -0.39 13.69 -7.12
N LEU A 89 0.18 12.71 -6.43
CA LEU A 89 -0.52 11.45 -6.10
C LEU A 89 -1.33 11.69 -4.82
N LEU A 90 -2.56 11.18 -4.78
CA LEU A 90 -3.43 11.33 -3.61
C LEU A 90 -3.25 10.22 -2.57
N TYR A 91 -2.53 9.16 -2.93
CA TYR A 91 -2.13 8.08 -2.04
C TYR A 91 -0.78 7.51 -2.50
N SER A 92 -0.12 6.79 -1.60
CA SER A 92 1.06 5.99 -1.91
C SER A 92 0.95 4.66 -1.14
N PRO A 93 1.65 3.59 -1.55
CA PRO A 93 1.65 2.32 -0.80
C PRO A 93 2.04 2.52 0.68
N GLN A 94 2.99 3.41 0.95
CA GLN A 94 3.42 3.74 2.31
C GLN A 94 2.34 4.52 3.10
N GLY A 95 1.62 5.43 2.43
CA GLY A 95 0.45 6.12 2.99
C GLY A 95 -0.68 5.15 3.34
N LEU A 96 -1.00 4.23 2.43
CA LEU A 96 -2.01 3.19 2.66
C LEU A 96 -1.62 2.25 3.80
N LEU A 97 -0.35 1.80 3.85
CA LEU A 97 0.14 0.96 4.94
C LEU A 97 0.09 1.69 6.30
N SER A 98 0.33 3.00 6.29
CA SER A 98 0.20 3.80 7.50
C SER A 98 -1.25 3.92 7.92
N LEU A 99 -2.16 4.13 6.99
CA LEU A 99 -3.59 4.14 7.27
C LEU A 99 -4.07 2.79 7.85
N TRP A 100 -3.57 1.65 7.33
CA TRP A 100 -3.81 0.33 7.93
C TRP A 100 -3.44 0.32 9.43
N LYS A 101 -2.24 0.79 9.78
CA LYS A 101 -1.77 0.84 11.17
C LYS A 101 -2.67 1.71 12.04
N TRP A 102 -3.09 2.87 11.54
CA TRP A 102 -3.96 3.78 12.29
C TRP A 102 -5.36 3.21 12.49
N LEU A 103 -5.97 2.61 11.47
CA LEU A 103 -7.29 1.97 11.58
C LEU A 103 -7.26 0.77 12.53
N LEU A 104 -6.21 -0.05 12.48
CA LEU A 104 -6.06 -1.20 13.38
C LEU A 104 -5.79 -0.78 14.83
N ALA A 105 -5.03 0.30 15.04
CA ALA A 105 -4.68 0.76 16.39
C ALA A 105 -5.80 1.55 17.07
N TYR A 106 -6.58 2.34 16.31
CA TYR A 106 -7.53 3.31 16.87
C TYR A 106 -8.98 3.14 16.40
N GLY A 107 -9.24 2.23 15.45
CA GLY A 107 -10.60 1.92 15.03
C GLY A 107 -11.38 1.16 16.11
N ASP A 108 -12.69 1.40 16.19
CA ASP A 108 -13.56 0.69 17.12
C ASP A 108 -13.95 -0.69 16.57
N LYS A 109 -13.57 -1.74 17.30
CA LYS A 109 -13.91 -3.14 16.98
C LYS A 109 -15.42 -3.37 16.88
N ASN A 110 -16.24 -2.63 17.62
CA ASN A 110 -17.70 -2.75 17.58
C ASN A 110 -18.28 -2.32 16.22
N LYS A 111 -17.51 -1.57 15.42
CA LYS A 111 -17.89 -1.08 14.09
C LYS A 111 -17.40 -1.97 12.94
N LEU A 112 -16.79 -3.12 13.24
CA LEU A 112 -16.41 -4.11 12.22
C LEU A 112 -17.59 -4.61 11.36
N PRO A 113 -18.83 -4.75 11.87
CA PRO A 113 -19.96 -5.16 11.02
C PRO A 113 -20.51 -4.02 10.14
N GLU A 114 -20.11 -2.77 10.36
CA GLU A 114 -20.68 -1.62 9.66
C GLU A 114 -20.23 -1.59 8.20
N TYR A 115 -21.20 -1.39 7.30
CA TYR A 115 -20.98 -1.25 5.86
C TYR A 115 -20.78 0.20 5.47
N ILE A 116 -19.93 0.43 4.47
CA ILE A 116 -19.78 1.72 3.81
C ILE A 116 -20.05 1.58 2.31
N ASN A 117 -20.78 2.54 1.75
CA ASN A 117 -20.92 2.65 0.30
C ASN A 117 -19.53 2.79 -0.35
N ILE A 118 -19.30 2.10 -1.47
CA ILE A 118 -17.97 2.00 -2.10
C ILE A 118 -17.41 3.37 -2.47
N ASP A 119 -18.19 4.22 -3.15
CA ASP A 119 -17.71 5.52 -3.62
C ASP A 119 -17.34 6.44 -2.44
N LYS A 120 -18.20 6.45 -1.42
CA LYS A 120 -17.94 7.17 -0.17
C LYS A 120 -16.72 6.61 0.56
N GLY A 121 -16.58 5.30 0.63
CA GLY A 121 -15.45 4.64 1.28
C GLY A 121 -14.13 4.90 0.57
N ILE A 122 -14.11 4.95 -0.76
CA ILE A 122 -12.92 5.29 -1.54
C ILE A 122 -12.47 6.70 -1.17
N PHE A 123 -13.40 7.66 -1.17
CA PHE A 123 -13.12 9.02 -0.74
C PHE A 123 -12.58 9.07 0.69
N GLU A 124 -13.25 8.44 1.65
CA GLU A 124 -12.84 8.45 3.06
C GLU A 124 -11.44 7.84 3.23
N VAL A 125 -11.13 6.73 2.57
CA VAL A 125 -9.81 6.12 2.61
C VAL A 125 -8.74 7.07 2.06
N ILE A 126 -8.97 7.69 0.90
CA ILE A 126 -8.01 8.66 0.33
C ILE A 126 -7.85 9.86 1.25
N TYR A 127 -8.95 10.41 1.75
CA TYR A 127 -8.96 11.56 2.65
C TYR A 127 -8.19 11.27 3.94
N LEU A 128 -8.43 10.13 4.58
CA LEU A 128 -7.70 9.69 5.76
C LEU A 128 -6.23 9.40 5.45
N CYS A 129 -5.93 8.84 4.27
CA CYS A 129 -4.57 8.61 3.82
C CYS A 129 -3.79 9.94 3.75
N LEU A 130 -4.39 11.00 3.19
CA LEU A 130 -3.79 12.34 3.17
C LEU A 130 -3.51 12.86 4.59
N ILE A 131 -4.44 12.67 5.54
CA ILE A 131 -4.29 13.13 6.93
C ILE A 131 -3.20 12.33 7.66
N VAL A 132 -3.26 11.00 7.60
CA VAL A 132 -2.25 10.13 8.23
C VAL A 132 -0.86 10.43 7.71
N SER A 133 -0.77 10.85 6.45
CA SER A 133 0.50 11.18 5.81
C SER A 133 1.15 12.46 6.32
N ASP A 134 0.41 13.37 6.95
CA ASP A 134 0.99 14.49 7.71
C ASP A 134 1.89 14.00 8.88
N TYR A 135 1.76 12.74 9.29
CA TYR A 135 2.46 12.14 10.42
C TYR A 135 3.55 11.14 10.05
N LEU A 136 3.67 10.78 8.77
CA LEU A 136 4.58 9.73 8.30
C LEU A 136 6.05 10.03 8.60
N TYR A 137 6.45 11.31 8.59
CA TYR A 137 7.85 11.73 8.67
C TYR A 137 8.12 12.82 9.72
N GLU A 138 7.23 12.98 10.71
CA GLU A 138 7.43 14.00 11.76
C GLU A 138 8.74 13.83 12.53
N LYS A 139 9.21 12.59 12.66
CA LYS A 139 10.44 12.28 13.40
C LYS A 139 11.71 12.48 12.56
N ASP A 140 11.60 12.51 11.23
CA ASP A 140 12.74 12.60 10.32
C ASP A 140 12.34 13.18 8.95
N PRO A 141 12.31 14.51 8.81
CA PRO A 141 11.92 15.18 7.56
C PRO A 141 12.90 14.96 6.39
N GLU A 142 14.17 14.64 6.67
CA GLU A 142 15.18 14.36 5.65
C GLU A 142 14.87 13.05 4.90
N ASN A 143 14.20 12.11 5.57
CA ASN A 143 13.76 10.84 5.00
C ASN A 143 12.74 11.01 3.86
N ILE A 144 11.97 12.11 3.82
CA ILE A 144 11.04 12.41 2.72
C ILE A 144 11.81 12.55 1.39
N LYS A 145 12.92 13.30 1.40
CA LYS A 145 13.74 13.49 0.20
C LYS A 145 14.35 12.17 -0.24
N TYR A 146 14.77 11.35 0.72
CA TYR A 146 15.31 10.03 0.45
C TYR A 146 14.26 9.08 -0.14
N GLU A 147 13.04 9.05 0.39
CA GLU A 147 11.95 8.27 -0.20
C GLU A 147 11.50 8.80 -1.56
N MET A 148 11.50 10.10 -1.79
CA MET A 148 11.23 10.67 -3.12
C MET A 148 12.25 10.21 -4.16
N VAL A 149 13.53 10.18 -3.79
CA VAL A 149 14.60 9.65 -4.64
C VAL A 149 14.46 8.13 -4.79
N ARG A 150 14.16 7.41 -3.71
CA ARG A 150 13.99 5.95 -3.72
C ARG A 150 12.80 5.53 -4.59
N ASN A 151 11.66 6.19 -4.47
CA ASN A 151 10.48 5.91 -5.28
C ASN A 151 10.76 6.17 -6.77
N LYS A 152 11.53 7.20 -7.13
CA LYS A 152 11.91 7.44 -8.53
C LYS A 152 12.93 6.42 -9.06
N ALA A 153 13.89 6.03 -8.24
CA ALA A 153 15.00 5.17 -8.64
C ALA A 153 14.61 3.68 -8.64
N PHE A 154 13.75 3.26 -7.71
CA PHE A 154 13.44 1.86 -7.44
C PHE A 154 11.99 1.46 -7.69
N ASN A 155 11.01 2.38 -7.74
CA ASN A 155 9.62 2.04 -8.10
C ASN A 155 9.33 2.30 -9.60
N LYS A 156 10.35 2.38 -10.45
CA LYS A 156 10.13 2.57 -11.89
C LYS A 156 9.61 1.29 -12.56
N GLU A 157 9.97 0.13 -12.02
CA GLU A 157 9.45 -1.18 -12.40
C GLU A 157 9.23 -1.99 -11.12
N GLU A 158 8.06 -2.57 -10.96
CA GLU A 158 7.77 -3.45 -9.83
C GLU A 158 8.62 -4.73 -9.97
N ASP A 159 9.58 -4.94 -9.07
CA ASP A 159 10.34 -6.19 -9.03
C ASP A 159 9.45 -7.29 -8.44
N ILE A 160 8.71 -7.95 -9.33
CA ILE A 160 7.78 -9.03 -8.98
C ILE A 160 8.53 -10.17 -8.26
N LEU A 161 9.78 -10.46 -8.62
CA LEU A 161 10.57 -11.52 -7.98
C LEU A 161 10.93 -11.13 -6.54
N ALA A 162 11.35 -9.90 -6.30
CA ALA A 162 11.58 -9.39 -4.95
C ALA A 162 10.29 -9.36 -4.11
N SER A 163 9.15 -9.06 -4.73
CA SER A 163 7.83 -9.11 -4.07
C SER A 163 7.41 -10.55 -3.71
N ILE A 164 7.65 -11.51 -4.59
CA ILE A 164 7.43 -12.94 -4.32
C ILE A 164 8.34 -13.42 -3.19
N ALA A 165 9.63 -13.09 -3.23
CA ALA A 165 10.60 -13.48 -2.21
C ALA A 165 10.22 -12.95 -0.82
N ARG A 166 9.86 -11.66 -0.73
CA ARG A 166 9.37 -11.06 0.52
C ARG A 166 8.07 -11.73 1.01
N SER A 167 7.14 -12.01 0.10
CA SER A 167 5.88 -12.68 0.45
C SER A 167 6.13 -14.08 0.99
N LYS A 168 7.02 -14.86 0.36
CA LYS A 168 7.45 -16.17 0.86
C LYS A 168 8.06 -16.03 2.25
N HIS A 169 8.98 -15.09 2.46
CA HIS A 169 9.60 -14.90 3.76
C HIS A 169 8.58 -14.58 4.87
N ILE A 170 7.62 -13.68 4.60
CA ILE A 170 6.61 -13.27 5.59
C ILE A 170 5.62 -14.41 5.86
N TYR A 171 4.99 -14.94 4.81
CA TYR A 171 3.86 -15.86 4.95
C TYR A 171 4.27 -17.30 5.20
N ILE A 172 5.52 -17.68 4.90
CA ILE A 172 6.03 -19.02 5.14
C ILE A 172 7.02 -18.99 6.30
N ASP A 173 8.14 -18.27 6.15
CA ASP A 173 9.25 -18.39 7.10
C ASP A 173 8.91 -17.75 8.47
N LEU A 174 8.39 -16.52 8.47
CA LEU A 174 8.02 -15.81 9.72
C LEU A 174 6.73 -16.36 10.34
N ALA A 175 5.67 -16.54 9.54
CA ALA A 175 4.37 -16.98 10.04
C ALA A 175 4.38 -18.40 10.65
N ARG A 176 5.36 -19.26 10.32
CA ARG A 176 5.53 -20.57 10.96
C ARG A 176 6.17 -20.51 12.34
N ASN A 177 6.90 -19.43 12.64
CA ASN A 177 7.62 -19.32 13.90
C ASN A 177 6.69 -18.86 15.02
N LYS A 178 6.11 -19.84 15.73
CA LYS A 178 5.18 -19.62 16.85
C LYS A 178 5.74 -18.73 17.95
N ASP A 179 7.06 -18.78 18.17
CA ASP A 179 7.72 -18.06 19.26
C ASP A 179 7.75 -16.54 19.03
N LEU A 180 7.49 -16.08 17.80
CA LEU A 180 7.40 -14.66 17.46
C LEU A 180 6.03 -14.04 17.79
N TYR A 181 5.05 -14.83 18.20
CA TYR A 181 3.66 -14.40 18.36
C TYR A 181 3.14 -14.70 19.76
N ILE A 182 2.15 -13.91 20.18
CA ILE A 182 1.38 -14.18 21.41
C ILE A 182 0.59 -15.48 21.16
N PRO A 183 0.70 -16.52 22.03
CA PRO A 183 0.10 -17.83 21.78
C PRO A 183 -1.40 -17.80 21.47
N GLU A 184 -2.14 -16.89 22.11
CA GLU A 184 -3.60 -16.73 21.94
C GLU A 184 -3.98 -16.04 20.61
N GLU A 185 -3.05 -15.32 19.99
CA GLU A 185 -3.25 -14.62 18.72
C GLU A 185 -2.65 -15.37 17.53
N TYR A 186 -1.84 -16.41 17.79
CA TYR A 186 -1.17 -17.16 16.76
C TYR A 186 -2.18 -17.90 15.87
N VAL A 187 -2.14 -17.58 14.58
CA VAL A 187 -2.88 -18.30 13.56
C VAL A 187 -1.89 -18.98 12.64
N ASP A 188 -1.95 -20.31 12.60
CA ASP A 188 -1.20 -21.10 11.62
C ASP A 188 -1.85 -20.96 10.24
N PHE A 189 -1.51 -19.88 9.55
CA PHE A 189 -2.01 -19.60 8.21
C PHE A 189 -1.56 -20.66 7.21
N ASN A 190 -0.37 -21.25 7.40
CA ASN A 190 0.16 -22.28 6.51
C ASN A 190 -0.68 -23.55 6.57
N LEU A 191 -1.01 -24.01 7.79
CA LEU A 191 -1.87 -25.17 7.99
C LEU A 191 -3.28 -24.91 7.46
N LYS A 192 -3.90 -23.78 7.83
CA LYS A 192 -5.25 -23.41 7.33
C LYS A 192 -5.32 -23.35 5.81
N PHE A 193 -4.31 -22.78 5.16
CA PHE A 193 -4.24 -22.71 3.70
C PHE A 193 -4.18 -24.12 3.10
N LYS A 194 -3.31 -24.99 3.63
CA LYS A 194 -3.19 -26.37 3.16
C LYS A 194 -4.48 -27.16 3.32
N ASP A 195 -5.13 -27.03 4.48
CA ASP A 195 -6.39 -27.73 4.76
C ASP A 195 -7.52 -27.26 3.83
N THR A 196 -7.50 -25.97 3.43
CA THR A 196 -8.54 -25.38 2.57
C THR A 196 -8.34 -25.73 1.09
N TYR A 197 -7.10 -25.66 0.59
CA TYR A 197 -6.82 -25.75 -0.84
C TYR A 197 -6.17 -27.07 -1.28
N GLY A 198 -5.73 -27.91 -0.34
CA GLY A 198 -5.12 -29.22 -0.61
C GLY A 198 -3.64 -29.17 -1.00
N TYR A 199 -3.03 -27.98 -1.04
CA TYR A 199 -1.61 -27.77 -1.30
C TYR A 199 -1.06 -26.67 -0.38
N SER A 200 0.25 -26.69 -0.15
CA SER A 200 0.97 -25.74 0.70
C SER A 200 1.19 -24.40 0.00
N LEU A 201 1.41 -23.35 0.80
CA LEU A 201 1.83 -22.04 0.29
C LEU A 201 3.16 -22.13 -0.47
N GLU A 202 4.07 -23.01 -0.07
CA GLU A 202 5.34 -23.21 -0.78
C GLU A 202 5.11 -23.75 -2.19
N GLU A 203 4.22 -24.73 -2.34
CA GLU A 203 3.81 -25.24 -3.65
C GLU A 203 3.12 -24.14 -4.48
N HIS A 204 2.28 -23.32 -3.86
CA HIS A 204 1.63 -22.19 -4.51
C HIS A 204 2.65 -21.19 -5.09
N PHE A 205 3.60 -20.72 -4.28
CA PHE A 205 4.66 -19.82 -4.73
C PHE A 205 5.55 -20.46 -5.81
N SER A 206 5.85 -21.76 -5.67
CA SER A 206 6.62 -22.51 -6.66
C SER A 206 5.94 -22.55 -8.03
N ILE A 207 4.61 -22.72 -8.04
CA ILE A 207 3.82 -22.69 -9.28
C ILE A 207 3.86 -21.30 -9.92
N ILE A 208 3.67 -20.23 -9.14
CA ILE A 208 3.73 -18.85 -9.65
C ILE A 208 5.10 -18.58 -10.29
N VAL A 209 6.19 -18.88 -9.57
CA VAL A 209 7.56 -18.69 -10.07
C VAL A 209 7.83 -19.57 -11.29
N GLY A 210 7.36 -20.82 -11.30
CA GLY A 210 7.50 -21.73 -12.43
C GLY A 210 6.78 -21.22 -13.69
N ILE A 211 5.58 -20.68 -13.54
CA ILE A 211 4.84 -20.02 -14.62
C ILE A 211 5.64 -18.82 -15.12
N MET A 212 6.05 -17.91 -14.23
CA MET A 212 6.84 -16.73 -14.62
C MET A 212 8.12 -17.10 -15.38
N ALA A 213 8.87 -18.08 -14.86
CA ALA A 213 10.10 -18.57 -15.48
C ALA A 213 9.85 -19.18 -16.86
N SER A 214 8.68 -19.79 -17.09
CA SER A 214 8.31 -20.38 -18.38
C SER A 214 8.01 -19.33 -19.46
N PHE A 215 7.67 -18.10 -19.07
CA PHE A 215 7.35 -16.99 -19.97
C PHE A 215 8.46 -15.93 -20.05
N HIS A 216 9.53 -16.05 -19.27
CA HIS A 216 10.68 -15.14 -19.33
C HIS A 216 11.56 -15.49 -20.54
N LYS A 217 11.95 -14.49 -21.33
CA LYS A 217 12.85 -14.71 -22.47
C LYS A 217 14.26 -15.00 -21.96
N LYS A 218 14.92 -15.95 -22.63
CA LYS A 218 16.26 -16.42 -22.23
C LYS A 218 17.33 -15.34 -22.39
N GLU A 219 17.09 -14.34 -23.24
CA GLU A 219 18.00 -13.22 -23.51
C GLU A 219 18.11 -12.23 -22.33
N ASP A 220 17.06 -12.06 -21.52
CA ASP A 220 17.00 -11.06 -20.44
C ASP A 220 17.94 -11.40 -19.25
N PHE A 221 18.37 -12.66 -19.13
CA PHE A 221 19.29 -13.10 -18.07
C PHE A 221 20.78 -12.84 -18.37
N ILE A 222 21.14 -12.57 -19.63
CA ILE A 222 22.54 -12.57 -20.07
C ILE A 222 23.11 -11.14 -20.17
N GLU A 223 22.27 -10.11 -20.40
CA GLU A 223 22.76 -8.75 -20.68
C GLU A 223 22.68 -7.74 -19.50
N GLY A 224 22.15 -8.15 -18.34
CA GLY A 224 22.06 -7.28 -17.15
C GLY A 224 23.16 -7.56 -16.11
N ASN A 225 24.05 -6.59 -15.90
CA ASN A 225 25.08 -6.50 -14.84
C ASN A 225 24.98 -7.56 -13.73
N TRP A 226 25.92 -8.52 -13.73
CA TRP A 226 25.97 -9.67 -12.82
C TRP A 226 25.84 -9.32 -11.32
N THR A 227 26.25 -8.12 -10.92
CA THR A 227 26.19 -7.62 -9.54
C THR A 227 24.78 -7.23 -9.07
N SER A 228 23.86 -6.91 -9.99
CA SER A 228 22.46 -6.63 -9.66
C SER A 228 21.62 -7.91 -9.48
N ASN A 229 22.14 -9.05 -9.93
CA ASN A 229 21.45 -10.35 -9.98
C ASN A 229 21.74 -11.29 -8.80
N CYS A 230 22.50 -10.84 -7.80
CA CYS A 230 22.86 -11.68 -6.65
C CYS A 230 21.63 -12.10 -5.81
N GLU A 231 20.56 -11.29 -5.75
CA GLU A 231 19.32 -11.66 -5.06
C GLU A 231 18.52 -12.74 -5.83
N CYS A 232 18.49 -12.67 -7.17
CA CYS A 232 17.88 -13.70 -8.02
C CYS A 232 18.61 -15.04 -7.97
N GLN A 233 19.94 -15.05 -7.81
CA GLN A 233 20.70 -16.29 -7.68
C GLN A 233 20.37 -17.05 -6.39
N ILE A 234 20.10 -16.36 -5.27
CA ILE A 234 19.72 -17.01 -4.01
C ILE A 234 18.41 -17.78 -4.17
N ILE A 235 17.43 -17.20 -4.87
CA ILE A 235 16.15 -17.86 -5.18
C ILE A 235 16.40 -19.08 -6.08
N PHE A 236 17.19 -18.94 -7.14
CA PHE A 236 17.50 -20.06 -8.05
C PHE A 236 18.28 -21.20 -7.37
N TYR A 237 19.25 -20.91 -6.50
CA TYR A 237 19.99 -21.95 -5.77
C TYR A 237 19.11 -22.68 -4.75
N THR A 238 18.18 -21.97 -4.09
CA THR A 238 17.22 -22.57 -3.16
C THR A 238 16.23 -23.50 -3.88
N PHE A 239 15.84 -23.18 -5.13
CA PHE A 239 14.99 -24.05 -5.94
C PHE A 239 15.77 -25.18 -6.65
N ARG A 240 17.05 -24.98 -6.96
CA ARG A 240 17.88 -26.03 -7.57
C ARG A 240 18.20 -27.16 -6.57
N SER A 241 18.29 -26.88 -5.27
CA SER A 241 18.41 -27.92 -4.24
C SER A 241 17.16 -28.81 -4.09
N LEU A 242 15.98 -28.35 -4.52
CA LEU A 242 14.76 -29.17 -4.56
C LEU A 242 14.74 -30.17 -5.73
N ARG A 243 15.55 -29.95 -6.77
CA ARG A 243 15.68 -30.88 -7.92
C ARG A 243 16.64 -32.05 -7.69
N PHE A 244 17.30 -32.12 -6.54
CA PHE A 244 18.21 -33.22 -6.19
C PHE A 244 17.62 -34.21 -5.17
N TYR A 245 16.32 -34.08 -4.84
CA TYR A 245 15.59 -35.01 -3.95
C TYR A 245 14.30 -35.56 -4.58
N THR A 246 14.35 -35.87 -5.88
CA THR A 246 13.42 -36.77 -6.58
C THR A 246 14.23 -37.70 -7.46
#